data_AF-A0A427AVF9-F1
#
_entry.id   AF-A0A427AVF9-F1
#
_cell.length_a   1.000
_cell.length_b   1.000
_cell.length_c   1.000
_cell.angle_alpha   90.00
_cell.angle_beta   90.00
_cell.angle_gamma   90.00
#
_symmetry.space_group_name_H-M   'P 1'
#
loop_
_entity.id
_entity.type
_entity.pdbx_description
1 polymer ?
#
loop_
_entity_poly.entity_id
_entity_poly.type
_entity_poly.pdbx_seq_one_letter_code
_entity_poly.pdbx_strand_id
1 'polypeptide(L)'
;VTIAFPDDGAWKRFHKQLMHFPMVDCWTETIVCAKVREGDKRIVRIKEGNPEGRHVVIVDDLVQSGGTLIECQAIANEAPFEVLSLAGSIANALQV
;
A
#
# COMPACT_ATOMS: atom_id res chain seq x y z
N VAL A 1 -6.81 -8.05 7.89
CA VAL A 1 -5.80 -7.01 7.58
C VAL A 1 -5.69 -6.95 6.07
N THR A 2 -5.58 -5.77 5.47
CA THR A 2 -5.57 -5.57 4.02
C THR A 2 -4.34 -4.79 3.61
N ILE A 3 -3.63 -5.24 2.58
CA ILE A 3 -2.45 -4.53 2.09
C ILE A 3 -2.87 -3.45 1.11
N ALA A 4 -2.37 -2.23 1.32
CA ALA A 4 -2.46 -1.13 0.38
C ALA A 4 -1.09 -0.81 -0.23
N PHE A 5 -1.06 -0.57 -1.53
CA PHE A 5 0.12 -0.11 -2.24
C PHE A 5 -0.07 1.35 -2.68
N PRO A 6 0.93 2.23 -2.47
CA PRO A 6 0.83 3.65 -2.82
C PRO A 6 0.84 3.90 -4.34
N ASP A 7 1.40 2.95 -5.11
CA ASP A 7 1.38 2.95 -6.57
C ASP A 7 1.51 1.54 -7.17
N ASP A 8 1.33 1.45 -8.49
CA ASP A 8 1.50 0.22 -9.27
C ASP A 8 2.94 -0.34 -9.20
N GLY A 9 3.94 0.50 -8.96
CA GLY A 9 5.34 0.10 -8.84
C GLY A 9 5.57 -0.73 -7.58
N ALA A 10 5.10 -0.25 -6.43
CA ALA A 10 5.12 -0.98 -5.17
C ALA A 10 4.31 -2.29 -5.27
N TRP A 11 3.12 -2.25 -5.87
CA TRP A 11 2.32 -3.46 -6.09
C TRP A 11 3.10 -4.49 -6.91
N LYS A 12 3.64 -4.12 -8.09
CA LYS A 12 4.41 -5.04 -8.95
C LYS A 12 5.61 -5.67 -8.25
N ARG A 13 6.26 -4.92 -7.35
CA ARG A 13 7.42 -5.40 -6.59
C ARG A 13 7.01 -6.38 -5.50
N PHE A 14 6.04 -6.02 -4.67
CA PHE A 14 5.78 -6.72 -3.41
C PHE A 14 4.56 -7.64 -3.40
N HIS A 15 3.62 -7.52 -4.35
CA HIS A 15 2.35 -8.25 -4.26
C HIS A 15 2.54 -9.77 -4.16
N LYS A 16 3.46 -10.36 -4.95
CA LYS A 16 3.73 -11.81 -4.94
C LYS A 16 4.44 -12.27 -3.69
N GLN A 17 5.35 -11.44 -3.18
CA GLN A 17 6.10 -11.73 -1.96
C GLN A 17 5.14 -11.79 -0.76
N LEU A 18 4.21 -10.84 -0.68
CA LEU A 18 3.23 -10.76 0.41
C LEU A 18 2.10 -11.80 0.30
N MET A 19 1.85 -12.40 -0.88
CA MET A 19 0.85 -13.48 -1.06
C MET A 19 1.20 -14.78 -0.34
N HIS A 20 2.46 -14.97 0.06
CA HIS A 20 2.89 -16.17 0.80
C HIS A 20 2.63 -16.06 2.31
N PHE A 21 2.15 -14.92 2.80
CA PHE A 21 1.86 -14.74 4.22
C PHE A 21 0.51 -15.38 4.56
N PRO A 22 0.44 -16.25 5.58
CA PRO A 22 -0.80 -16.93 5.97
C PRO A 22 -1.92 -15.99 6.47
N MET A 23 -1.63 -14.70 6.66
CA MET A 23 -2.62 -13.66 6.97
C MET A 23 -3.14 -12.90 5.74
N VAL A 24 -2.57 -13.15 4.56
CA VAL A 24 -2.96 -12.62 3.25
C VAL A 24 -3.38 -13.80 2.39
N ASP A 25 -4.29 -14.61 2.91
CA ASP A 25 -4.87 -15.74 2.24
C ASP A 25 -5.70 -15.29 1.02
N CYS A 26 -5.92 -16.24 0.10
CA CYS A 26 -6.27 -16.12 -1.33
C CYS A 26 -7.53 -15.31 -1.71
N TRP A 27 -8.11 -14.58 -0.78
CA TRP A 27 -9.26 -13.68 -0.93
C TRP A 27 -8.99 -12.25 -0.46
N THR A 28 -7.78 -11.95 0.02
CA THR A 28 -7.44 -10.59 0.47
C THR A 28 -7.31 -9.68 -0.74
N GLU A 29 -8.39 -8.98 -1.08
CA GLU A 29 -8.37 -7.87 -2.03
C GLU A 29 -7.35 -6.83 -1.58
N THR A 30 -6.27 -6.68 -2.34
CA THR A 30 -5.30 -5.61 -2.13
C THR A 30 -5.87 -4.28 -2.58
N ILE A 31 -5.48 -3.20 -1.91
CA ILE A 31 -5.81 -1.85 -2.33
C ILE A 31 -4.63 -1.32 -3.12
N VAL A 32 -4.89 -0.76 -4.29
CA VAL A 32 -3.85 -0.10 -5.10
C VAL A 32 -4.24 1.35 -5.26
N CYS A 33 -3.35 2.25 -4.85
CA CYS A 33 -3.50 3.66 -5.09
C CYS A 33 -2.80 4.05 -6.40
N ALA A 34 -3.18 5.18 -6.96
CA ALA A 34 -2.50 5.80 -8.08
C ALA A 34 -2.24 7.26 -7.76
N LYS A 35 -0.98 7.68 -7.93
CA LYS A 35 -0.59 9.09 -7.85
C LYS A 35 -0.70 9.72 -9.23
N VAL A 36 -1.82 10.38 -9.48
CA VAL A 36 -2.12 11.01 -10.77
C VAL A 36 -1.85 12.50 -10.73
N ARG A 37 -1.51 13.07 -11.89
CA ARG A 37 -1.43 14.52 -12.07
C ARG A 37 -2.77 15.03 -12.57
N GLU A 38 -3.32 16.02 -11.87
CA GLU A 38 -4.46 16.81 -12.32
C GLU A 38 -4.03 18.27 -12.42
N GLY A 39 -3.73 18.71 -13.65
CA GLY A 39 -3.05 19.99 -13.89
C GLY A 39 -1.69 20.01 -13.19
N ASP A 40 -1.48 21.03 -12.35
CA ASP A 40 -0.24 21.20 -11.57
C ASP A 40 -0.24 20.44 -10.25
N LYS A 41 -1.38 19.86 -9.84
CA LYS A 41 -1.51 19.14 -8.58
C LYS A 41 -1.20 17.66 -8.77
N ARG A 42 -0.54 17.06 -7.79
CA ARG A 42 -0.40 15.61 -7.66
C ARG A 42 -1.37 15.16 -6.59
N ILE A 43 -2.20 14.18 -6.91
CA ILE A 43 -3.18 13.64 -5.98
C ILE A 43 -3.10 12.12 -6.00
N VAL A 44 -3.23 11.52 -4.82
CA VAL A 44 -3.40 10.07 -4.68
C VAL A 44 -4.89 9.73 -4.75
N ARG A 45 -5.22 8.65 -5.46
CA ARG A 45 -6.58 8.09 -5.57
C ARG A 45 -6.55 6.59 -5.43
N ILE A 46 -7.64 6.00 -4.93
CA ILE A 46 -7.83 4.55 -4.99
C ILE A 46 -8.06 4.17 -6.46
N LYS A 47 -7.23 3.27 -6.97
CA LYS A 47 -7.36 2.66 -8.30
C LYS A 47 -8.12 1.34 -8.22
N GLU A 48 -7.78 0.50 -7.24
CA GLU A 48 -8.35 -0.84 -7.03
C GLU A 48 -8.56 -1.11 -5.54
N GLY A 49 -9.57 -1.92 -5.19
CA GLY A 49 -9.91 -2.32 -3.82
C GLY A 49 -10.77 -1.31 -3.05
N ASN A 50 -11.16 -1.67 -1.82
CA ASN A 50 -11.91 -0.81 -0.89
C ASN A 50 -11.30 -0.88 0.54
N PRO A 51 -10.88 0.25 1.14
CA PRO A 51 -10.36 0.32 2.51
C PRO A 51 -11.44 0.30 3.61
N GLU A 52 -12.70 0.55 3.28
CA GLU A 52 -13.75 0.79 4.27
C GLU A 52 -13.92 -0.40 5.23
N GLY A 53 -13.82 -0.11 6.53
CA GLY A 53 -13.98 -1.11 7.60
C GLY A 53 -12.85 -2.13 7.70
N ARG A 54 -11.71 -1.95 7.00
CA ARG A 54 -10.58 -2.89 7.00
C ARG A 54 -9.37 -2.29 7.70
N HIS A 55 -8.65 -3.09 8.51
CA HIS A 55 -7.33 -2.67 8.99
C HIS A 55 -6.34 -2.68 7.82
N VAL A 56 -5.90 -1.50 7.38
CA VAL A 56 -5.05 -1.34 6.20
C VAL A 56 -3.57 -1.26 6.58
N VAL A 57 -2.70 -2.02 5.92
CA VAL A 57 -1.24 -1.88 6.02
C VAL A 57 -0.70 -1.36 4.70
N ILE A 58 -0.10 -0.17 4.71
CA ILE A 58 0.47 0.43 3.50
C ILE A 58 1.92 -0.02 3.34
N VAL A 59 2.27 -0.58 2.17
CA VAL A 59 3.62 -1.12 1.87
C VAL A 59 4.30 -0.35 0.74
N ASP A 60 5.50 0.15 1.01
CA ASP A 60 6.35 0.87 0.04
C ASP A 60 7.83 0.47 0.19
N ASP A 61 8.62 0.62 -0.88
CA ASP A 61 10.06 0.31 -0.85
C ASP A 61 10.88 1.39 -0.15
N LEU A 62 10.56 2.65 -0.44
CA LEU A 62 11.29 3.78 0.09
C LEU A 62 10.36 4.91 0.48
N VAL A 63 10.34 5.20 1.77
CA VAL A 63 9.64 6.36 2.31
C VAL A 63 10.65 7.46 2.61
N GLN A 64 10.59 8.55 1.85
CA GLN A 64 11.42 9.74 2.10
C GLN A 64 10.72 10.73 3.04
N SER A 65 9.80 11.53 2.50
CA SER A 65 9.02 12.50 3.27
C SER A 65 7.71 11.94 3.81
N GLY A 66 7.30 10.74 3.36
CA GLY A 66 6.02 10.14 3.73
C GLY A 66 4.78 10.79 3.12
N GLY A 67 4.90 11.88 2.35
CA GLY A 67 3.73 12.63 1.85
C GLY A 67 2.73 11.80 1.04
N THR A 68 3.23 10.86 0.22
CA THR A 68 2.35 9.93 -0.52
C THR A 68 1.56 9.02 0.42
N LEU A 69 2.17 8.56 1.53
CA LEU A 69 1.51 7.66 2.48
C LEU A 69 0.45 8.38 3.31
N ILE A 70 0.71 9.64 3.69
CA ILE A 70 -0.27 10.49 4.37
C ILE A 70 -1.49 10.71 3.47
N GLU A 71 -1.28 10.94 2.17
CA GLU A 71 -2.39 11.04 1.22
C GLU A 71 -3.13 9.70 1.06
N CYS A 72 -2.41 8.56 0.99
CA CYS A 72 -3.01 7.22 0.95
C CYS A 72 -3.85 6.92 2.20
N GLN A 73 -3.40 7.37 3.37
CA GLN A 73 -4.13 7.25 4.62
C GLN A 73 -5.40 8.11 4.59
N ALA A 74 -5.30 9.36 4.13
CA ALA A 74 -6.44 10.27 4.08
C ALA A 74 -7.58 9.75 3.19
N ILE A 75 -7.26 9.08 2.07
CA ILE A 75 -8.27 8.47 1.19
C ILE A 75 -8.85 7.16 1.75
N ALA A 76 -8.18 6.54 2.72
CA ALA A 76 -8.63 5.29 3.33
C ALA A 76 -9.71 5.46 4.42
N ASN A 77 -10.07 6.72 4.76
CA ASN A 77 -11.18 7.11 5.63
C ASN A 77 -11.30 6.31 6.95
N GLU A 78 -10.58 6.76 7.98
CA GLU A 78 -10.72 6.40 9.42
C GLU A 78 -10.71 4.91 9.81
N ALA A 79 -10.32 3.99 8.94
CA ALA A 79 -9.99 2.65 9.38
C ALA A 79 -8.64 2.67 10.15
N PRO A 80 -8.43 1.80 11.15
CA PRO A 80 -7.10 1.66 11.76
C PRO A 80 -6.11 1.31 10.64
N PHE A 81 -4.99 2.01 10.56
CA PHE A 81 -3.99 1.79 9.53
C PHE A 81 -2.58 1.61 10.13
N GLU A 82 -1.94 0.55 9.67
CA GLU A 82 -0.53 0.21 9.67
C GLU A 82 0.28 0.97 8.60
N VAL A 83 1.33 1.74 8.93
CA VAL A 83 2.32 2.13 7.90
C VAL A 83 3.54 1.24 8.05
N LEU A 84 3.83 0.42 7.02
CA LEU A 84 5.00 -0.44 6.99
C LEU A 84 5.87 -0.09 5.78
N SER A 85 6.97 0.63 6.00
CA SER A 85 8.00 0.81 4.97
C SER A 85 8.92 -0.41 4.97
N LEU A 86 8.96 -1.16 3.88
CA LEU A 86 9.88 -2.29 3.71
C LEU A 86 11.02 -1.86 2.78
N ALA A 87 12.18 -1.52 3.35
CA ALA A 87 13.38 -1.41 2.54
C ALA A 87 13.59 -2.75 1.80
N GLY A 88 13.97 -2.72 0.51
CA GLY A 88 14.14 -3.94 -0.29
C GLY A 88 15.12 -4.97 0.30
N SER A 89 16.03 -4.53 1.18
CA SER A 89 16.92 -5.40 1.97
C SER A 89 16.18 -6.15 3.10
N ILE A 90 15.20 -5.52 3.75
CA ILE A 90 14.35 -6.11 4.79
C ILE A 90 13.35 -7.08 4.17
N ALA A 91 12.75 -6.70 3.03
CA ALA A 91 11.92 -7.59 2.22
C ALA A 91 12.69 -8.89 1.88
N ASN A 92 13.83 -8.78 1.19
CA ASN A 92 14.67 -9.93 0.84
C ASN A 92 15.17 -10.74 2.05
N ALA A 93 15.53 -10.08 3.16
CA ALA A 93 16.01 -10.77 4.36
C ALA A 93 14.90 -11.52 5.11
N LEU A 94 13.67 -11.05 5.02
CA LEU A 94 12.48 -11.74 5.55
C LEU A 94 11.91 -12.78 4.56
N GLN A 95 12.53 -12.97 3.39
CA GLN A 95 11.97 -13.71 2.26
C GLN A 95 10.60 -13.17 1.78
N VAL A 96 10.39 -11.85 1.93
CA VAL A 96 9.32 -11.03 1.34
C VAL A 96 9.85 -10.02 0.33
#